data_AF-A0A2V7V8S5-F1
#
_entry.id   AF-A0A2V7V8S5-F1
#
_cell.length_a   1.000
_cell.length_b   1.000
_cell.length_c   1.000
_cell.angle_alpha   90.00
_cell.angle_beta   90.00
_cell.angle_gamma   90.00
#
_symmetry.space_group_name_H-M   'P 1'
#
loop_
_entity.id
_entity.type
_entity.pdbx_description
1 polymer ?
#
loop_
_entity_poly.entity_id
_entity_poly.type
_entity_poly.pdbx_seq_one_letter_code
_entity_poly.pdbx_strand_id
1 'polypeptide(L)' 'AAPAEALPDRALDELFPAVIDATEEAVLNALWAAPDVAGRDGRLVRGIPHDEVLALLRSHRRLAE' A
#
# COMPACT_ATOMS: atom_id res chain seq x y z
N ALA A 1 -31.02 -2.74 -21.63
CA ALA A 1 -29.61 -2.37 -21.41
C ALA A 1 -28.78 -3.04 -22.50
N ALA A 2 -27.79 -2.35 -23.07
CA ALA A 2 -26.81 -3.01 -23.95
C ALA A 2 -26.04 -4.05 -23.11
N PRO A 3 -25.63 -5.21 -23.69
CA PRO A 3 -24.85 -6.19 -22.96
C PRO A 3 -23.54 -5.53 -22.52
N ALA A 4 -23.19 -5.70 -21.24
CA ALA A 4 -21.87 -5.31 -20.77
C ALA A 4 -20.83 -6.18 -21.48
N GLU A 5 -19.86 -5.54 -22.12
CA GLU A 5 -18.74 -6.25 -22.73
C GLU A 5 -17.85 -6.78 -21.61
N ALA A 6 -17.81 -8.11 -21.48
CA ALA A 6 -16.98 -8.80 -20.50
C ALA A 6 -15.66 -9.20 -21.14
N LEU A 7 -14.57 -9.04 -20.38
CA LEU A 7 -13.29 -9.61 -20.76
C LEU A 7 -13.39 -11.15 -20.73
N PRO A 8 -12.77 -11.85 -21.68
CA PRO A 8 -12.64 -13.29 -21.59
C PRO A 8 -11.76 -13.67 -20.39
N ASP A 9 -12.07 -14.76 -19.69
CA ASP A 9 -11.43 -15.16 -18.43
C ASP A 9 -9.89 -15.12 -18.48
N ARG A 10 -9.29 -15.64 -19.56
CA ARG A 10 -7.82 -15.61 -19.77
C ARG A 10 -7.19 -14.21 -19.76
N ALA A 11 -7.96 -13.17 -20.08
CA ALA A 11 -7.49 -11.79 -20.04
C ALA A 11 -7.51 -11.22 -18.62
N LEU A 12 -8.16 -11.88 -17.66
CA LEU A 12 -8.14 -11.53 -16.25
C LEU A 12 -6.89 -12.05 -15.53
N ASP A 13 -6.21 -13.05 -16.09
CA ASP A 13 -5.04 -13.69 -15.46
C ASP A 13 -3.91 -12.69 -15.13
N GLU A 14 -3.73 -11.65 -15.95
CA GLU A 14 -2.77 -10.57 -15.68
C GLU A 14 -3.29 -9.53 -14.68
N LEU A 15 -4.62 -9.36 -14.59
CA LEU A 15 -5.24 -8.39 -13.69
C LEU A 15 -5.26 -8.87 -12.24
N PHE A 16 -5.38 -10.17 -12.00
CA PHE A 16 -5.36 -10.72 -10.64
C PHE A 16 -4.08 -10.39 -9.85
N PRO A 17 -2.85 -10.68 -10.35
CA PRO A 17 -1.63 -10.27 -9.66
C PRO A 17 -1.48 -8.75 -9.62
N ALA A 18 -1.87 -8.03 -10.69
CA ALA A 18 -1.80 -6.56 -10.68
C ALA A 18 -2.65 -5.93 -9.57
N VAL A 19 -3.84 -6.49 -9.30
CA VAL A 19 -4.69 -6.04 -8.18
C VAL A 19 -4.07 -6.40 -6.83
N ILE A 20 -3.43 -7.57 -6.71
CA ILE A 20 -2.69 -7.95 -5.50
C ILE A 20 -1.60 -6.91 -5.21
N ASP A 21 -0.74 -6.64 -6.18
CA ASP A 21 0.37 -5.69 -6.05
C ASP A 21 -0.15 -4.28 -5.75
N ALA A 22 -1.14 -3.81 -6.50
CA ALA A 22 -1.73 -2.48 -6.30
C ALA A 22 -2.38 -2.33 -4.92
N THR A 23 -3.02 -3.39 -4.40
CA THR A 23 -3.66 -3.37 -3.08
C THR A 23 -2.62 -3.40 -1.97
N GLU A 24 -1.57 -4.20 -2.12
CA GLU A 24 -0.44 -4.23 -1.17
C GLU A 24 0.22 -2.85 -1.09
N GLU A 25 0.55 -2.26 -2.24
CA GLU A 25 1.20 -0.96 -2.27
C GLU A 25 0.28 0.17 -1.77
N ALA A 26 -1.03 0.09 -2.03
CA ALA A 26 -1.98 1.08 -1.52
C ALA A 26 -2.01 1.13 0.02
N VAL A 27 -1.95 -0.03 0.69
CA VAL A 27 -1.88 -0.10 2.16
C VAL A 27 -0.56 0.49 2.67
N LEU A 28 0.57 0.13 2.04
CA LEU A 28 1.87 0.67 2.40
C LEU A 28 1.94 2.19 2.21
N ASN A 29 1.43 2.69 1.10
CA ASN A 29 1.37 4.12 0.79
C ASN A 29 0.49 4.89 1.79
N ALA A 30 -0.63 4.31 2.22
CA ALA A 30 -1.48 4.92 3.24
C ALA A 30 -0.75 5.08 4.58
N LEU A 31 -0.01 4.06 5.03
CA LEU A 31 0.80 4.13 6.25
C LEU A 31 1.98 5.08 6.11
N TRP A 32 2.66 5.06 4.97
CA TRP A 32 3.85 5.88 4.71
C TRP A 32 3.51 7.37 4.62
N ALA A 33 2.40 7.72 3.96
CA ALA A 33 1.99 9.10 3.78
C ALA A 33 1.23 9.68 4.98
N ALA A 34 0.77 8.84 5.92
CA ALA A 34 0.00 9.30 7.07
C ALA A 34 0.82 10.25 7.96
N PRO A 35 0.30 11.46 8.26
CA PRO A 35 0.93 12.37 9.20
C PRO A 35 0.68 11.91 10.65
N ASP A 36 1.33 12.59 11.60
CA ASP A 36 0.87 12.57 12.98
C ASP A 36 -0.56 13.15 13.05
N VAL A 37 -1.48 12.42 13.68
CA VAL A 37 -2.88 12.82 13.85
C VAL A 37 -3.19 13.04 15.32
N ALA A 38 -3.51 14.29 15.67
CA ALA A 38 -4.12 14.62 16.96
C ALA A 38 -5.65 14.44 16.87
N GLY A 39 -6.19 13.57 17.70
CA GLY A 39 -7.61 13.23 17.76
C GLY A 39 -8.29 13.76 19.01
N ARG A 40 -9.54 13.33 19.20
CA ARG A 40 -10.35 13.65 20.38
C ARG A 40 -9.68 13.17 21.68
N ASP A 41 -9.92 13.91 22.77
CA ASP A 41 -9.46 13.60 24.13
C ASP A 41 -7.92 13.52 24.26
N GLY A 42 -7.20 14.33 23.47
CA GLY A 42 -5.73 14.40 23.52
C GLY A 42 -5.02 13.17 22.96
N ARG A 43 -5.74 12.29 22.23
CA ARG A 43 -5.09 11.18 21.52
C ARG A 43 -4.14 11.71 20.45
N LEU A 44 -2.95 11.14 20.40
CA LEU A 44 -1.98 11.35 19.32
C LEU A 44 -1.64 9.99 18.72
N VAL A 45 -1.90 9.85 17.42
CA VAL A 45 -1.41 8.71 16.63
C VAL A 45 -0.28 9.24 15.77
N ARG A 46 0.91 8.65 15.92
CA ARG A 46 2.08 9.07 15.13
C ARG A 46 2.06 8.38 13.78
N GLY A 47 2.51 9.10 12.75
CA GLY A 47 2.87 8.50 11.47
C GLY A 47 4.00 7.48 11.66
N ILE A 48 4.19 6.60 10.67
CA ILE A 48 5.26 5.61 10.74
C ILE A 48 6.64 6.30 10.71
N PRO A 49 7.62 5.91 11.55
CA PRO A 49 8.93 6.56 11.59
C PRO A 49 9.78 6.17 10.38
N HIS A 50 9.78 6.98 9.31
CA HIS A 50 10.42 6.67 8.03
C HIS A 50 11.89 6.27 8.16
N ASP A 51 12.68 7.03 8.93
CA ASP A 51 14.11 6.77 9.08
C ASP A 51 14.40 5.41 9.73
N GLU A 52 13.62 5.03 10.75
CA GLU A 52 13.74 3.75 11.44
C GLU A 52 13.34 2.59 10.53
N VAL A 53 12.27 2.75 9.74
CA VAL A 53 11.85 1.74 8.76
C VAL A 53 12.92 1.56 7.68
N LEU A 54 13.48 2.64 7.13
CA LEU A 54 14.55 2.54 6.13
C LEU A 54 15.81 1.90 6.71
N ALA A 55 16.18 2.22 7.96
CA ALA A 55 17.29 1.58 8.65
C ALA A 55 17.05 0.07 8.83
N LEU A 56 15.83 -0.33 9.18
CA LEU A 56 15.42 -1.73 9.30
C LEU A 56 15.48 -2.46 7.97
N LEU A 57 14.98 -1.87 6.88
CA LEU A 57 15.03 -2.48 5.55
C LEU A 57 16.48 -2.64 5.05
N ARG A 58 17.35 -1.65 5.32
CA ARG A 58 18.79 -1.74 5.01
C ARG A 58 19.47 -2.86 5.79
N SER A 59 19.21 -3.00 7.10
CA SER A 59 19.84 -4.04 7.92
C SER A 59 19.48 -5.46 7.46
N HIS A 60 18.33 -5.62 6.80
CA HIS A 60 17.86 -6.90 6.25
C HIS A 60 18.16 -7.06 4.74
N ARG A 61 18.86 -6.10 4.11
CA ARG A 61 19.10 -6.09 2.65
C ARG A 61 17.80 -6.23 1.85
N ARG A 62 16.80 -5.42 2.21
CA ARG A 62 15.48 -5.35 1.57
C ARG A 62 15.17 -3.98 0.98
N LEU A 63 16.09 -3.03 1.09
CA LEU A 63 16.00 -1.74 0.40
C LEU A 63 16.78 -1.82 -0.92
N ALA A 64 16.13 -1.47 -2.03
CA ALA A 64 16.82 -1.31 -3.31
C ALA A 64 17.79 -0.11 -3.24
N GLU A 65 18.97 -0.27 -3.84
CA GLU A 65 20.00 0.79 -3.94
C GLU A 65 19.76 1.72 -5.13
#